data_AF-A0A4Y1WUM8-F1
#
_entry.id   AF-A0A4Y1WUM8-F1
#
_cell.length_a   1.000
_cell.length_b   1.000
_cell.length_c   1.000
_cell.angle_alpha   90.00
_cell.angle_beta   90.00
_cell.angle_gamma   90.00
#
_symmetry.space_group_name_H-M   'P 1'
#
loop_
_entity.id
_entity.type
_entity.pdbx_description
1 polymer ?
#
loop_
_entity_poly.entity_id
_entity_poly.type
_entity_poly.pdbx_seq_one_letter_code
_entity_poly.pdbx_strand_id
1 'polypeptide(L)'
;MAGCSESDPATEGLGAAPDGEVEFVFDLSAARAAIGEDGSGEFEDGDRIGLYVFGSPSQHFVLTRENGAWRPKLKKSDLGDGKISAYYPAREDVRPEENRHIHAVAPYTSGDGWLRIHAGGKTITYKAPNQIGGSKSFEAGKTTTLDLRLTDGNVEPGPEPEPDPGTPDPAYANTIHWVYGVDGLDYPRNGEDTVPEVSPVLDKFPSGKWFRASGREYFNWQTGYGWYDCDKNNPEMGSSRPGYEDWNMCWAASASNLIHWWMYHNREYIKMYDEKYGVDPWPKYPRPSYVFSDKEDSEVFDFFRETCRNVGGSAHYGVNWFIAGTSGVPANSQGVYDNFGGYFSKLFDHDVATNYKSLRKDNFNRIVKDAFEHDRALGFDIGDPYGGAHAMVIWGAEFDDTGYVSAIYYVDNNDHFDFEIIGIEDQTSQRHRLIRREITYRDSGVYMGTSQVVVNALNEIDLGRDVWEREFGKLLDKI
;
A
#
# COMPACT_ATOMS: atom_id res chain seq x y z
N MET A 1 10.61 -4.44 -27.27
CA MET A 1 9.51 -3.66 -27.86
C MET A 1 8.72 -3.10 -26.69
N ALA A 2 8.92 -1.82 -26.38
CA ALA A 2 8.42 -1.18 -25.16
C ALA A 2 7.61 0.05 -25.55
N GLY A 3 6.36 0.10 -25.10
CA GLY A 3 5.56 1.32 -25.06
C GLY A 3 5.57 1.80 -23.62
N CYS A 4 5.77 3.10 -23.42
CA CYS A 4 5.63 3.76 -22.13
C CYS A 4 4.34 4.57 -22.20
N SER A 5 3.38 4.28 -21.32
CA SER A 5 2.23 5.16 -21.04
C SER A 5 2.45 5.75 -19.66
N GLU A 6 2.71 7.05 -19.62
CA GLU A 6 2.60 7.85 -18.40
C GLU A 6 1.17 8.39 -18.34
N SER A 7 0.43 8.05 -17.29
CA SER A 7 -0.80 8.72 -16.85
C SER A 7 -0.48 9.38 -15.51
N ASP A 8 -0.61 10.71 -15.41
CA ASP A 8 -1.61 11.36 -14.55
C ASP A 8 -1.65 12.90 -14.73
N PRO A 9 -2.61 13.66 -14.13
CA PRO A 9 -4.01 13.36 -13.76
C PRO A 9 -4.98 14.49 -14.23
N ALA A 10 -6.30 14.23 -14.26
CA ALA A 10 -7.30 15.11 -13.60
C ALA A 10 -8.69 14.46 -13.63
N THR A 11 -9.20 14.12 -12.46
CA THR A 11 -10.58 13.77 -12.16
C THR A 11 -11.31 15.01 -11.63
N GLU A 12 -11.75 15.91 -12.51
CA GLU A 12 -12.77 16.90 -12.16
C GLU A 12 -14.08 16.58 -12.89
N GLY A 13 -15.09 16.17 -12.12
CA GLY A 13 -16.42 15.85 -12.61
C GLY A 13 -17.15 17.08 -13.16
N LEU A 14 -17.55 17.01 -14.42
CA LEU A 14 -18.56 17.89 -14.99
C LEU A 14 -19.92 17.43 -14.47
N GLY A 15 -20.46 18.14 -13.48
CA GLY A 15 -21.81 17.88 -12.98
C GLY A 15 -22.84 17.87 -14.10
N ALA A 16 -23.97 17.18 -13.88
CA ALA A 16 -25.03 16.90 -14.86
C ALA A 16 -25.43 18.14 -15.69
N ALA A 17 -24.78 18.30 -16.83
CA ALA A 17 -25.15 19.27 -17.86
C ALA A 17 -25.83 18.51 -19.01
N PRO A 18 -26.90 19.07 -19.61
CA PRO A 18 -27.54 18.48 -20.79
C PRO A 18 -26.53 18.32 -21.93
N ASP A 19 -26.83 17.43 -22.90
CA ASP A 19 -26.00 17.11 -24.09
C ASP A 19 -25.61 18.37 -24.89
N GLY A 20 -24.57 19.03 -24.39
CA GLY A 20 -24.12 20.35 -24.83
C GLY A 20 -23.09 20.21 -25.94
N GLU A 21 -23.02 21.24 -26.78
CA GLU A 21 -21.94 21.36 -27.76
C GLU A 21 -20.60 21.38 -27.04
N VAL A 22 -19.69 20.51 -27.46
CA VAL A 22 -18.31 20.48 -27.02
C VAL A 22 -17.52 21.40 -27.93
N GLU A 23 -17.02 22.50 -27.38
CA GLU A 23 -16.09 23.37 -28.08
C GLU A 23 -14.67 22.87 -27.85
N PHE A 24 -14.01 22.45 -28.93
CA PHE A 24 -12.59 22.11 -28.90
C PHE A 24 -11.79 23.40 -29.08
N VAL A 25 -11.21 23.90 -28.00
CA VAL A 25 -10.25 25.01 -28.05
C VAL A 25 -8.85 24.40 -28.06
N PHE A 26 -8.27 24.28 -29.25
CA PHE A 26 -6.85 23.95 -29.40
C PHE A 26 -6.06 25.26 -29.27
N ASP A 27 -5.53 25.52 -28.07
CA ASP A 27 -4.66 26.66 -27.79
C ASP A 27 -3.20 26.22 -28.00
N LEU A 28 -2.54 26.84 -28.98
CA LEU A 28 -1.25 26.45 -29.51
C LEU A 28 -0.30 27.64 -29.58
N SER A 29 0.15 28.15 -28.44
CA SER A 29 1.43 28.90 -28.44
C SER A 29 2.62 28.02 -28.86
N ALA A 30 2.41 26.73 -29.16
CA ALA A 30 3.47 25.76 -29.46
C ALA A 30 3.23 24.76 -30.62
N ALA A 31 2.20 24.86 -31.46
CA ALA A 31 2.17 24.09 -32.73
C ALA A 31 1.39 24.77 -33.86
N ARG A 32 1.81 24.52 -35.09
CA ARG A 32 1.93 25.56 -36.12
C ARG A 32 0.99 25.35 -37.31
N ALA A 33 0.22 26.38 -37.65
CA ALA A 33 -0.21 26.65 -39.01
C ALA A 33 0.46 27.94 -39.53
N ALA A 34 0.75 27.97 -40.83
CA ALA A 34 1.54 28.96 -41.57
C ALA A 34 2.81 29.50 -40.85
N ILE A 35 3.92 28.79 -40.96
CA ILE A 35 5.17 29.06 -40.24
C ILE A 35 6.09 29.99 -41.03
N GLY A 36 6.52 31.09 -40.42
CA GLY A 36 7.76 31.80 -40.81
C GLY A 36 9.01 31.03 -40.35
N GLU A 37 10.16 31.19 -41.02
CA GLU A 37 11.38 30.37 -40.83
C GLU A 37 11.89 30.25 -39.37
N ASP A 38 11.52 31.15 -38.47
CA ASP A 38 11.89 31.14 -37.05
C ASP A 38 10.99 30.27 -36.15
N GLY A 39 9.84 29.86 -36.68
CA GLY A 39 8.96 28.95 -36.00
C GLY A 39 7.78 29.52 -35.24
N SER A 40 7.44 30.79 -35.44
CA SER A 40 6.23 31.44 -34.91
C SER A 40 5.00 31.25 -35.83
N GLY A 41 3.78 31.20 -35.27
CA GLY A 41 2.50 31.11 -36.03
C GLY A 41 1.26 30.78 -35.17
N GLU A 42 0.05 31.06 -35.68
CA GLU A 42 -1.27 30.75 -35.08
C GLU A 42 -2.13 29.94 -36.07
N PHE A 43 -3.19 29.25 -35.58
CA PHE A 43 -4.17 28.63 -36.48
C PHE A 43 -5.00 29.68 -37.23
N GLU A 44 -5.06 29.54 -38.55
CA GLU A 44 -5.87 30.36 -39.44
C GLU A 44 -7.15 29.65 -39.85
N ASP A 45 -8.13 30.42 -40.29
CA ASP A 45 -9.33 29.85 -40.90
C ASP A 45 -8.93 29.05 -42.15
N GLY A 46 -9.35 27.78 -42.19
CA GLY A 46 -8.98 26.80 -43.22
C GLY A 46 -8.12 25.63 -42.72
N ASP A 47 -7.52 25.74 -41.53
CA ASP A 47 -6.74 24.65 -40.94
C ASP A 47 -7.62 23.46 -40.54
N ARG A 48 -7.06 22.24 -40.60
CA ARG A 48 -7.80 20.99 -40.37
C ARG A 48 -7.12 20.07 -39.36
N ILE A 49 -7.88 19.58 -38.36
CA ILE A 49 -7.45 18.62 -37.33
C ILE A 49 -8.27 17.33 -37.44
N GLY A 50 -7.61 16.18 -37.35
CA GLY A 50 -8.28 14.88 -37.26
C GLY A 50 -8.48 14.47 -35.80
N LEU A 51 -9.64 13.90 -35.49
CA LEU A 51 -10.06 13.49 -34.15
C LEU A 51 -10.55 12.03 -34.22
N TYR A 52 -9.97 11.17 -33.40
CA TYR A 52 -10.41 9.80 -33.16
C TYR A 52 -11.16 9.72 -31.84
N VAL A 53 -12.34 9.13 -31.89
CA VAL A 53 -13.16 8.80 -30.72
C VAL A 53 -13.22 7.27 -30.64
N PHE A 54 -12.65 6.70 -29.59
CA PHE A 54 -12.55 5.26 -29.42
C PHE A 54 -13.84 4.70 -28.81
N GLY A 55 -14.47 3.75 -29.51
CA GLY A 55 -15.75 3.14 -29.13
C GLY A 55 -16.05 1.88 -29.93
N SER A 56 -17.27 1.35 -29.81
CA SER A 56 -17.78 0.23 -30.63
C SER A 56 -19.00 0.70 -31.43
N PRO A 57 -18.84 1.20 -32.67
CA PRO A 57 -17.60 1.37 -33.43
C PRO A 57 -16.84 2.66 -33.10
N SER A 58 -15.52 2.66 -33.30
CA SER A 58 -14.69 3.87 -33.24
C SER A 58 -15.05 4.84 -34.37
N GLN A 59 -14.98 6.14 -34.09
CA GLN A 59 -15.34 7.21 -35.02
C GLN A 59 -14.15 8.12 -35.30
N HIS A 60 -14.12 8.71 -36.50
CA HIS A 60 -13.11 9.68 -36.90
C HIS A 60 -13.79 10.94 -37.45
N PHE A 61 -13.45 12.10 -36.91
CA PHE A 61 -13.94 13.41 -37.33
C PHE A 61 -12.78 14.25 -37.86
N VAL A 62 -13.04 15.07 -38.88
CA VAL A 62 -12.10 16.12 -39.30
C VAL A 62 -12.74 17.46 -38.99
N LEU A 63 -12.09 18.22 -38.11
CA LEU A 63 -12.49 19.56 -37.73
C LEU A 63 -11.72 20.57 -38.58
N THR A 64 -12.41 21.58 -39.11
CA THR A 64 -11.83 22.70 -39.86
C THR A 64 -12.05 24.00 -39.08
N ARG A 65 -11.03 24.85 -38.96
CA ARG A 65 -11.17 26.15 -38.30
C ARG A 65 -11.88 27.11 -39.26
N GLU A 66 -13.01 27.65 -38.83
CA GLU A 66 -13.82 28.58 -39.61
C GLU A 66 -14.34 29.70 -38.70
N ASN A 67 -13.98 30.95 -39.02
CA ASN A 67 -14.25 32.14 -38.22
C ASN A 67 -13.77 32.01 -36.77
N GLY A 68 -12.57 31.48 -36.58
CA GLY A 68 -11.94 31.28 -35.27
C GLY A 68 -12.46 30.10 -34.45
N ALA A 69 -13.39 29.29 -34.99
CA ALA A 69 -13.97 28.15 -34.30
C ALA A 69 -13.83 26.85 -35.12
N TRP A 70 -13.60 25.73 -34.45
CA TRP A 70 -13.48 24.41 -35.09
C TRP A 70 -14.84 23.81 -35.43
N ARG A 71 -14.99 23.31 -36.67
CA ARG A 71 -16.26 22.78 -37.21
C ARG A 71 -16.07 21.43 -37.90
N PRO A 72 -17.02 20.48 -37.79
CA PRO A 72 -18.30 20.60 -37.10
C PRO A 72 -18.16 20.65 -35.58
N LYS A 73 -19.11 21.30 -34.91
CA LYS A 73 -19.22 21.16 -33.45
C LYS A 73 -19.73 19.76 -33.13
N LEU A 74 -19.08 19.08 -32.20
CA LEU A 74 -19.48 17.75 -31.75
C LEU A 74 -20.26 17.87 -30.43
N LYS A 75 -21.22 16.98 -30.21
CA LYS A 75 -21.97 16.87 -28.95
C LYS A 75 -21.34 15.84 -28.04
N LYS A 76 -21.66 15.87 -26.74
CA LYS A 76 -21.23 14.82 -25.79
C LYS A 76 -21.67 13.43 -26.28
N SER A 77 -22.86 13.30 -26.84
CA SER A 77 -23.35 12.06 -27.45
C SER A 77 -22.48 11.56 -28.62
N ASP A 78 -21.84 12.45 -29.37
CA ASP A 78 -20.99 12.09 -30.51
C ASP A 78 -19.62 11.53 -30.05
N LEU A 79 -19.25 11.82 -28.79
CA LEU A 79 -17.99 11.40 -28.19
C LEU A 79 -18.14 10.10 -27.38
N GLY A 80 -19.36 9.73 -26.98
CA GLY A 80 -19.61 8.54 -26.16
C GLY A 80 -18.92 8.60 -24.78
N ASP A 81 -18.78 7.43 -24.14
CA ASP A 81 -18.20 7.30 -22.79
C ASP A 81 -16.66 7.06 -22.82
N GLY A 82 -16.00 7.27 -23.96
CA GLY A 82 -14.68 6.69 -24.26
C GLY A 82 -13.63 7.64 -24.86
N LYS A 83 -12.37 7.24 -24.64
CA LYS A 83 -11.06 7.82 -25.02
C LYS A 83 -11.06 8.57 -26.37
N ILE A 84 -10.30 9.67 -26.46
CA ILE A 84 -10.18 10.52 -27.66
C ILE A 84 -8.69 10.73 -28.00
N SER A 85 -8.35 10.84 -29.28
CA SER A 85 -7.01 11.27 -29.76
C SER A 85 -7.14 12.26 -30.91
N ALA A 86 -6.24 13.25 -31.02
CA ALA A 86 -6.27 14.26 -32.08
C ALA A 86 -4.91 14.38 -32.79
N TYR A 87 -4.91 14.77 -34.06
CA TYR A 87 -3.70 14.98 -34.86
C TYR A 87 -3.84 16.09 -35.90
N TYR A 88 -2.72 16.74 -36.24
CA TYR A 88 -2.63 17.80 -37.24
C TYR A 88 -1.39 17.59 -38.14
N PRO A 89 -1.45 17.91 -39.45
CA PRO A 89 -2.66 18.27 -40.20
C PRO A 89 -3.56 17.04 -40.43
N ALA A 90 -4.87 17.27 -40.47
CA ALA A 90 -5.83 16.21 -40.80
C ALA A 90 -5.56 15.67 -42.21
N ARG A 91 -5.71 14.35 -42.38
CA ARG A 91 -5.59 13.70 -43.68
C ARG A 91 -6.87 12.94 -44.02
N GLU A 92 -7.29 13.03 -45.27
CA GLU A 92 -8.55 12.42 -45.73
C GLU A 92 -8.45 10.91 -46.00
N ASP A 93 -7.23 10.37 -46.11
CA ASP A 93 -6.98 8.95 -46.33
C ASP A 93 -7.09 8.10 -45.04
N VAL A 94 -7.42 8.75 -43.92
CA VAL A 94 -7.50 8.14 -42.60
C VAL A 94 -8.92 7.64 -42.32
N ARG A 95 -9.09 6.32 -42.14
CA ARG A 95 -10.36 5.68 -41.77
C ARG A 95 -10.19 4.77 -40.53
N PRO A 96 -11.20 4.68 -39.65
CA PRO A 96 -11.15 3.82 -38.48
C PRO A 96 -11.44 2.37 -38.89
N GLU A 97 -10.42 1.60 -39.29
CA GLU A 97 -10.62 0.15 -39.49
C GLU A 97 -9.71 -0.76 -38.67
N GLU A 98 -8.65 -0.28 -38.01
CA GLU A 98 -7.88 -1.13 -37.09
C GLU A 98 -7.40 -0.36 -35.85
N ASN A 99 -7.61 -0.94 -34.67
CA ASN A 99 -7.41 -0.35 -33.32
C ASN A 99 -5.93 -0.07 -32.95
N ARG A 100 -5.14 0.56 -33.81
CA ARG A 100 -3.86 1.22 -33.46
C ARG A 100 -3.26 1.97 -34.65
N HIS A 101 -3.07 3.28 -34.49
CA HIS A 101 -2.24 4.08 -35.40
C HIS A 101 -1.25 4.97 -34.62
N ILE A 102 -0.02 5.09 -35.13
CA ILE A 102 1.12 5.81 -34.53
C ILE A 102 1.55 6.90 -35.52
N HIS A 103 1.71 8.14 -35.04
CA HIS A 103 2.30 9.24 -35.81
C HIS A 103 3.39 9.97 -34.99
N ALA A 104 4.38 10.52 -35.69
CA ALA A 104 5.51 11.22 -35.09
C ALA A 104 5.17 12.69 -34.81
N VAL A 105 5.58 13.19 -33.64
CA VAL A 105 5.41 14.59 -33.22
C VAL A 105 6.80 15.21 -32.93
N ALA A 106 6.92 16.52 -33.13
CA ALA A 106 8.16 17.28 -32.92
C ALA A 106 8.32 17.80 -31.46
N PRO A 107 9.52 18.24 -31.04
CA PRO A 107 9.84 18.57 -29.63
C PRO A 107 9.10 19.79 -29.05
N TYR A 108 8.84 19.75 -27.72
CA TYR A 108 8.10 20.76 -26.91
C TYR A 108 8.90 21.20 -25.66
N THR A 109 8.60 22.37 -25.07
CA THR A 109 9.11 22.83 -23.75
C THR A 109 8.04 23.57 -22.94
N SER A 110 8.05 23.39 -21.62
CA SER A 110 6.96 23.72 -20.67
C SER A 110 6.79 25.20 -20.31
N GLY A 111 5.53 25.65 -20.22
CA GLY A 111 5.14 26.97 -19.70
C GLY A 111 3.69 27.05 -19.17
N ASP A 112 2.68 26.76 -19.99
CA ASP A 112 1.29 27.21 -19.69
C ASP A 112 0.18 26.14 -19.68
N GLY A 113 0.53 24.84 -19.75
CA GLY A 113 -0.41 23.70 -19.67
C GLY A 113 -0.57 22.92 -20.98
N TRP A 114 -1.28 21.77 -20.92
CA TRP A 114 -1.40 20.75 -21.98
C TRP A 114 -2.79 20.68 -22.64
N LEU A 115 -3.88 20.82 -21.89
CA LEU A 115 -5.26 20.82 -22.41
C LEU A 115 -6.16 21.69 -21.52
N ARG A 116 -7.12 22.42 -22.10
CA ARG A 116 -8.15 23.13 -21.33
C ARG A 116 -9.54 22.76 -21.84
N ILE A 117 -10.43 22.35 -20.92
CA ILE A 117 -11.80 21.91 -21.21
C ILE A 117 -12.80 22.89 -20.59
N HIS A 118 -13.75 23.36 -21.40
CA HIS A 118 -14.85 24.23 -20.96
C HIS A 118 -16.20 23.51 -21.10
N ALA A 119 -16.93 23.32 -20.01
CA ALA A 119 -18.27 22.75 -20.04
C ALA A 119 -19.11 23.20 -18.83
N GLY A 120 -20.37 23.56 -19.07
CA GLY A 120 -21.32 23.94 -18.00
C GLY A 120 -20.89 25.14 -17.14
N GLY A 121 -20.10 26.07 -17.69
CA GLY A 121 -19.59 27.24 -16.97
C GLY A 121 -18.36 26.97 -16.08
N LYS A 122 -17.80 25.75 -16.11
CA LYS A 122 -16.53 25.39 -15.48
C LYS A 122 -15.42 25.24 -16.52
N THR A 123 -14.20 25.52 -16.06
CA THR A 123 -12.97 25.44 -16.85
C THR A 123 -11.99 24.54 -16.12
N ILE A 124 -11.58 23.43 -16.75
CA ILE A 124 -10.55 22.52 -16.25
C ILE A 124 -9.30 22.69 -17.11
N THR A 125 -8.13 22.86 -16.49
CA THR A 125 -6.85 22.99 -17.20
C THR A 125 -5.89 21.86 -16.78
N TYR A 126 -5.58 20.96 -17.70
CA TYR A 126 -4.56 19.93 -17.56
C TYR A 126 -3.18 20.54 -17.80
N LYS A 127 -2.24 20.31 -16.88
CA LYS A 127 -0.84 20.70 -17.06
C LYS A 127 -0.08 19.61 -17.80
N ALA A 128 0.98 19.98 -18.51
CA ALA A 128 1.89 18.98 -19.08
C ALA A 128 2.63 18.25 -17.92
N PRO A 129 2.95 16.95 -18.05
CA PRO A 129 3.71 16.24 -17.05
C PRO A 129 5.12 16.87 -16.96
N ASN A 130 5.75 16.80 -15.79
CA ASN A 130 7.07 17.40 -15.58
C ASN A 130 8.17 16.76 -16.45
N GLN A 131 7.95 15.52 -16.90
CA GLN A 131 8.76 14.77 -17.86
C GLN A 131 7.84 13.85 -18.67
N ILE A 132 8.18 13.59 -19.94
CA ILE A 132 7.50 12.66 -20.83
C ILE A 132 8.48 11.56 -21.23
N GLY A 133 8.34 10.35 -20.68
CA GLY A 133 9.26 9.23 -20.91
C GLY A 133 10.71 9.56 -20.53
N GLY A 134 10.89 10.26 -19.40
CA GLY A 134 12.20 10.70 -18.88
C GLY A 134 12.80 11.95 -19.53
N SER A 135 12.08 12.64 -20.43
CA SER A 135 12.56 13.84 -21.14
C SER A 135 11.66 15.05 -20.89
N LYS A 136 12.23 16.26 -20.79
CA LYS A 136 11.45 17.51 -20.68
C LYS A 136 10.83 17.97 -22.01
N SER A 137 11.08 17.21 -23.08
CA SER A 137 10.66 17.51 -24.45
C SER A 137 10.28 16.25 -25.21
N PHE A 138 9.32 16.32 -26.13
CA PHE A 138 9.05 15.20 -27.03
C PHE A 138 10.26 14.90 -27.94
N GLU A 139 10.68 13.65 -27.99
CA GLU A 139 11.75 13.20 -28.89
C GLU A 139 11.14 12.57 -30.14
N ALA A 140 11.73 12.85 -31.31
CA ALA A 140 11.26 12.33 -32.58
C ALA A 140 11.19 10.79 -32.55
N GLY A 141 9.99 10.25 -32.83
CA GLY A 141 9.73 8.80 -32.83
C GLY A 141 9.20 8.23 -31.51
N LYS A 142 9.07 9.03 -30.45
CA LYS A 142 8.36 8.64 -29.21
C LYS A 142 6.88 8.99 -29.28
N THR A 143 6.05 8.20 -28.59
CA THR A 143 4.58 8.36 -28.55
C THR A 143 4.14 8.68 -27.13
N THR A 144 3.10 9.51 -26.97
CA THR A 144 2.43 9.75 -25.68
C THR A 144 0.91 9.66 -25.88
N THR A 145 0.17 9.29 -24.85
CA THR A 145 -1.30 9.17 -24.89
C THR A 145 -1.90 9.96 -23.74
N LEU A 146 -2.85 10.84 -24.02
CA LEU A 146 -3.63 11.55 -23.00
C LEU A 146 -4.97 10.82 -22.84
N ASP A 147 -5.23 10.28 -21.65
CA ASP A 147 -6.46 9.57 -21.32
C ASP A 147 -7.42 10.49 -20.54
N LEU A 148 -8.55 10.82 -21.18
CA LEU A 148 -9.61 11.63 -20.57
C LEU A 148 -10.80 10.74 -20.25
N ARG A 149 -11.25 10.76 -18.98
CA ARG A 149 -12.45 10.05 -18.54
C ARG A 149 -13.49 11.05 -18.05
N LEU A 150 -14.61 11.15 -18.77
CA LEU A 150 -15.75 11.97 -18.38
C LEU A 150 -16.73 11.09 -17.61
N THR A 151 -16.99 11.41 -16.34
CA THR A 151 -17.96 10.69 -15.50
C THR A 151 -19.13 11.60 -15.14
N ASP A 152 -20.33 11.01 -15.05
CA ASP A 152 -21.48 11.68 -14.43
C ASP A 152 -21.25 11.62 -12.91
N GLY A 153 -21.03 12.77 -12.27
CA GLY A 153 -20.43 12.93 -10.93
C GLY A 153 -21.17 12.35 -9.70
N ASN A 154 -21.72 11.14 -9.78
CA ASN A 154 -22.35 10.40 -8.68
C ASN A 154 -21.71 9.02 -8.43
N VAL A 155 -20.47 8.80 -8.87
CA VAL A 155 -19.71 7.58 -8.54
C VAL A 155 -18.52 8.04 -7.72
N GLU A 156 -18.38 7.53 -6.49
CA GLU A 156 -17.14 7.66 -5.74
C GLU A 156 -15.95 7.27 -6.65
N PRO A 157 -14.81 7.97 -6.58
CA PRO A 157 -13.66 7.60 -7.39
C PRO A 157 -13.35 6.13 -7.13
N GLY A 158 -13.51 5.28 -8.15
CA GLY A 158 -12.96 3.94 -8.10
C GLY A 158 -11.43 4.04 -7.91
N PRO A 159 -10.78 3.01 -7.35
CA PRO A 159 -9.35 3.02 -7.12
C PRO A 159 -8.60 3.42 -8.40
N GLU A 160 -7.56 4.23 -8.25
CA GLU A 160 -6.65 4.60 -9.35
C GLU A 160 -6.21 3.32 -10.09
N PRO A 161 -6.08 3.34 -11.43
CA PRO A 161 -5.55 2.19 -12.15
C PRO A 161 -4.15 1.89 -11.62
N GLU A 162 -3.95 0.67 -11.11
CA GLU A 162 -2.66 0.28 -10.54
C GLU A 162 -1.53 0.51 -11.57
N PRO A 163 -0.39 1.10 -11.14
CA PRO A 163 0.76 1.28 -12.02
C PRO A 163 1.21 -0.08 -12.56
N ASP A 164 1.59 -0.13 -13.86
CA ASP A 164 2.06 -1.37 -14.49
C ASP A 164 3.20 -1.95 -13.63
N PRO A 165 3.06 -3.18 -13.12
CA PRO A 165 3.97 -3.75 -12.14
C PRO A 165 5.44 -3.84 -12.54
N GLY A 166 5.80 -3.54 -13.80
CA GLY A 166 7.17 -3.40 -14.28
C GLY A 166 7.75 -1.98 -14.25
N THR A 167 6.98 -0.98 -13.82
CA THR A 167 7.40 0.43 -13.88
C THR A 167 8.10 0.81 -12.58
N PRO A 168 9.33 1.36 -12.64
CA PRO A 168 10.00 1.89 -11.46
C PRO A 168 9.12 2.91 -10.75
N ASP A 169 9.16 2.91 -9.42
CA ASP A 169 8.50 3.88 -8.56
C ASP A 169 9.55 4.79 -7.91
N PRO A 170 9.78 5.98 -8.47
CA PRO A 170 10.81 6.89 -7.98
C PRO A 170 10.54 7.43 -6.58
N ALA A 171 9.28 7.42 -6.10
CA ALA A 171 8.94 7.89 -4.76
C ALA A 171 9.46 6.93 -3.68
N TYR A 172 9.49 5.64 -4.00
CA TYR A 172 10.02 4.58 -3.14
C TYR A 172 11.47 4.20 -3.46
N ALA A 173 12.04 4.70 -4.55
CA ALA A 173 13.39 4.33 -4.95
C ALA A 173 14.43 4.68 -3.88
N ASN A 174 15.18 3.69 -3.42
CA ASN A 174 16.20 3.81 -2.39
C ASN A 174 15.71 4.34 -1.03
N THR A 175 14.46 4.09 -0.65
CA THR A 175 13.89 4.51 0.64
C THR A 175 13.73 3.36 1.63
N ILE A 176 13.43 3.72 2.89
CA ILE A 176 12.98 2.83 3.95
C ILE A 176 11.68 3.42 4.49
N HIS A 177 10.66 2.57 4.65
CA HIS A 177 9.38 2.95 5.23
C HIS A 177 9.06 2.06 6.42
N TRP A 178 8.40 2.64 7.41
CA TRP A 178 8.03 1.99 8.65
C TRP A 178 6.51 2.00 8.80
N VAL A 179 5.95 0.99 9.47
CA VAL A 179 4.55 0.98 9.87
C VAL A 179 4.26 2.22 10.73
N TYR A 180 3.10 2.83 10.53
CA TYR A 180 2.69 4.03 11.27
C TYR A 180 2.92 3.89 12.77
N GLY A 181 3.61 4.86 13.38
CA GLY A 181 3.95 4.86 14.80
C GLY A 181 5.27 4.18 15.17
N VAL A 182 5.92 3.48 14.24
CA VAL A 182 7.26 2.95 14.44
C VAL A 182 8.29 4.06 14.22
N ASP A 183 9.17 4.27 15.20
CA ASP A 183 10.18 5.34 15.18
C ASP A 183 11.47 4.91 15.90
N GLY A 184 12.52 5.72 15.77
CA GLY A 184 13.81 5.50 16.43
C GLY A 184 14.69 4.43 15.76
N LEU A 185 14.35 4.05 14.53
CA LEU A 185 15.07 3.05 13.74
C LEU A 185 15.87 3.72 12.61
N ASP A 186 17.19 3.79 12.80
CA ASP A 186 18.12 4.31 11.79
C ASP A 186 19.03 3.16 11.29
N TYR A 187 18.56 2.45 10.26
CA TYR A 187 19.35 1.38 9.65
C TYR A 187 20.37 1.95 8.65
N PRO A 188 21.67 1.63 8.76
CA PRO A 188 22.72 2.22 7.93
C PRO A 188 22.79 1.57 6.53
N ARG A 189 21.76 1.74 5.72
CA ARG A 189 21.63 1.11 4.38
C ARG A 189 22.85 1.33 3.47
N ASN A 190 23.42 2.53 3.46
CA ASN A 190 24.58 2.87 2.62
C ASN A 190 25.94 2.55 3.29
N GLY A 191 25.93 1.77 4.37
CA GLY A 191 27.09 1.42 5.16
C GLY A 191 26.84 0.16 6.00
N GLU A 192 26.26 -0.88 5.41
CA GLU A 192 25.95 -2.13 6.13
C GLU A 192 27.20 -2.78 6.78
N ASP A 193 28.39 -2.54 6.20
CA ASP A 193 29.69 -2.91 6.77
C ASP A 193 29.98 -2.25 8.13
N THR A 194 29.25 -1.19 8.48
CA THR A 194 29.37 -0.49 9.77
C THR A 194 28.54 -1.14 10.88
N VAL A 195 27.63 -2.06 10.54
CA VAL A 195 26.86 -2.84 11.52
C VAL A 195 27.81 -3.82 12.21
N PRO A 196 28.02 -3.69 13.53
CA PRO A 196 29.02 -4.48 14.25
C PRO A 196 28.60 -5.94 14.37
N GLU A 197 29.52 -6.87 14.07
CA GLU A 197 29.35 -8.28 14.39
C GLU A 197 29.54 -8.49 15.90
N VAL A 198 28.62 -9.22 16.52
CA VAL A 198 28.67 -9.58 17.93
C VAL A 198 28.47 -11.08 18.09
N SER A 199 29.03 -11.65 19.16
CA SER A 199 28.84 -13.06 19.50
C SER A 199 27.35 -13.32 19.79
N PRO A 200 26.77 -14.48 19.39
CA PRO A 200 25.44 -14.87 19.85
C PRO A 200 25.40 -15.18 21.36
N VAL A 201 26.58 -15.29 21.98
CA VAL A 201 26.79 -15.49 23.41
C VAL A 201 27.45 -14.24 24.00
N LEU A 202 26.70 -13.44 24.77
CA LEU A 202 27.16 -12.17 25.35
C LEU A 202 26.52 -11.92 26.72
N ASP A 203 27.17 -11.08 27.53
CA ASP A 203 26.58 -10.56 28.78
C ASP A 203 25.42 -9.60 28.50
N LYS A 204 25.51 -8.79 27.44
CA LYS A 204 24.45 -7.84 27.04
C LYS A 204 24.48 -7.55 25.54
N PHE A 205 23.33 -7.55 24.90
CA PHE A 205 23.20 -7.13 23.50
C PHE A 205 23.24 -5.59 23.35
N PRO A 206 23.70 -5.08 22.19
CA PRO A 206 23.65 -3.66 21.87
C PRO A 206 22.25 -3.06 21.99
N SER A 207 22.15 -1.84 22.51
CA SER A 207 20.88 -1.12 22.67
C SER A 207 20.92 0.18 21.88
N GLY A 208 19.82 0.48 21.16
CA GLY A 208 19.64 1.71 20.38
C GLY A 208 20.45 1.74 19.08
N LYS A 209 20.90 0.58 18.59
CA LYS A 209 21.65 0.43 17.35
C LYS A 209 21.53 -0.98 16.79
N TRP A 210 21.69 -1.08 15.49
CA TRP A 210 21.77 -2.35 14.77
C TRP A 210 23.05 -3.10 15.11
N PHE A 211 22.98 -4.43 15.10
CA PHE A 211 24.11 -5.33 15.25
C PHE A 211 23.89 -6.61 14.45
N ARG A 212 24.99 -7.30 14.10
CA ARG A 212 24.96 -8.57 13.38
C ARG A 212 25.32 -9.71 14.32
N ALA A 213 24.56 -10.78 14.28
CA ALA A 213 24.85 -12.03 14.98
C ALA A 213 24.35 -13.21 14.16
N SER A 214 25.07 -14.33 14.15
CA SER A 214 24.63 -15.54 13.42
C SER A 214 24.25 -15.28 11.95
N GLY A 215 24.91 -14.32 11.29
CA GLY A 215 24.67 -13.95 9.89
C GLY A 215 23.36 -13.20 9.62
N ARG A 216 22.72 -12.60 10.63
CA ARG A 216 21.53 -11.73 10.49
C ARG A 216 21.72 -10.44 11.28
N GLU A 217 20.94 -9.42 10.93
CA GLU A 217 21.00 -8.10 11.56
C GLU A 217 19.78 -7.90 12.45
N TYR A 218 20.03 -7.41 13.66
CA TYR A 218 19.05 -7.27 14.72
C TYR A 218 19.05 -5.87 15.32
N PHE A 219 17.91 -5.50 15.89
CA PHE A 219 17.74 -4.31 16.70
C PHE A 219 16.88 -4.63 17.91
N ASN A 220 17.38 -4.32 19.12
CA ASN A 220 16.67 -4.64 20.35
C ASN A 220 15.54 -3.67 20.64
N TRP A 221 14.43 -4.22 21.14
CA TRP A 221 13.26 -3.46 21.55
C TRP A 221 13.56 -2.48 22.69
N GLN A 222 12.90 -1.32 22.65
CA GLN A 222 12.80 -0.39 23.77
C GLN A 222 11.44 0.29 23.79
N THR A 223 11.03 0.73 24.98
CA THR A 223 9.83 1.53 25.17
C THR A 223 9.84 2.74 24.23
N GLY A 224 8.77 2.88 23.46
CA GLY A 224 8.56 4.04 22.59
C GLY A 224 8.92 3.86 21.12
N TYR A 225 9.51 2.72 20.72
CA TYR A 225 9.79 2.47 19.29
C TYR A 225 8.58 2.04 18.45
N GLY A 226 7.43 1.78 19.07
CA GLY A 226 6.17 1.56 18.35
C GLY A 226 6.02 0.21 17.63
N TRP A 227 6.99 -0.70 17.78
CA TRP A 227 6.89 -2.09 17.34
C TRP A 227 6.82 -3.05 18.53
N TYR A 228 6.30 -4.25 18.28
CA TYR A 228 5.95 -5.24 19.30
C TYR A 228 6.43 -6.62 18.89
N ASP A 229 6.78 -7.45 19.88
CA ASP A 229 7.35 -8.78 19.65
C ASP A 229 6.90 -9.80 20.71
N CYS A 230 5.69 -10.33 20.55
CA CYS A 230 5.12 -11.33 21.43
C CYS A 230 5.80 -12.68 21.22
N ASP A 231 6.66 -13.06 22.14
CA ASP A 231 7.36 -14.34 22.11
C ASP A 231 6.51 -15.51 22.62
N LYS A 232 6.70 -16.66 22.00
CA LYS A 232 6.25 -17.94 22.56
C LYS A 232 7.05 -18.33 23.79
N ASN A 233 6.36 -18.95 24.74
CA ASN A 233 7.01 -19.54 25.91
C ASN A 233 7.67 -20.87 25.53
N ASN A 234 7.06 -21.62 24.62
CA ASN A 234 7.54 -22.90 24.15
C ASN A 234 7.39 -23.03 22.62
N PRO A 235 8.34 -22.48 21.84
CA PRO A 235 8.25 -22.48 20.37
C PRO A 235 8.47 -23.86 19.74
N GLU A 236 9.06 -24.81 20.46
CA GLU A 236 9.45 -26.13 19.95
C GLU A 236 8.56 -27.24 20.53
N MET A 237 7.88 -27.99 19.65
CA MET A 237 7.06 -29.12 20.06
C MET A 237 7.89 -30.16 20.82
N GLY A 238 7.43 -30.53 22.02
CA GLY A 238 8.09 -31.52 22.87
C GLY A 238 9.27 -30.97 23.69
N SER A 239 9.58 -29.68 23.59
CA SER A 239 10.51 -29.03 24.51
C SER A 239 9.84 -28.75 25.86
N SER A 240 10.62 -28.71 26.95
CA SER A 240 10.13 -28.51 28.31
C SER A 240 10.56 -27.13 28.83
N ARG A 241 10.11 -26.07 28.15
CA ARG A 241 10.37 -24.68 28.56
C ARG A 241 9.27 -24.18 29.51
N PRO A 242 9.57 -23.28 30.48
CA PRO A 242 8.56 -22.72 31.38
C PRO A 242 7.46 -21.98 30.64
N GLY A 243 6.26 -21.91 31.22
CA GLY A 243 5.14 -21.14 30.68
C GLY A 243 4.14 -22.00 29.90
N TYR A 244 3.51 -21.41 28.89
CA TYR A 244 2.44 -22.03 28.12
C TYR A 244 2.99 -22.99 27.06
N GLU A 245 2.24 -24.06 26.80
CA GLU A 245 2.45 -24.93 25.64
C GLU A 245 1.86 -24.26 24.38
N ASP A 246 2.66 -23.44 23.68
CA ASP A 246 2.19 -22.57 22.60
C ASP A 246 2.94 -22.72 21.25
N TRP A 247 3.62 -23.87 21.04
CA TRP A 247 4.45 -24.13 19.85
C TRP A 247 3.72 -23.95 18.51
N ASN A 248 2.41 -24.19 18.42
CA ASN A 248 1.62 -24.00 17.19
C ASN A 248 0.89 -22.64 17.12
N MET A 249 1.13 -21.73 18.06
CA MET A 249 0.37 -20.48 18.20
C MET A 249 1.08 -19.25 17.61
N CYS A 250 1.93 -19.41 16.59
CA CYS A 250 2.60 -18.27 15.92
C CYS A 250 1.60 -17.26 15.34
N TRP A 251 0.44 -17.74 14.88
CA TRP A 251 -0.65 -16.89 14.41
C TRP A 251 -1.22 -15.99 15.51
N ALA A 252 -1.30 -16.49 16.75
CA ALA A 252 -1.83 -15.76 17.88
C ALA A 252 -0.80 -14.76 18.44
N ALA A 253 0.48 -15.16 18.50
CA ALA A 253 1.58 -14.23 18.80
C ALA A 253 1.60 -13.05 17.81
N SER A 254 1.50 -13.35 16.51
CA SER A 254 1.46 -12.34 15.46
C SER A 254 0.22 -11.46 15.54
N ALA A 255 -0.96 -12.05 15.77
CA ALA A 255 -2.18 -11.26 16.02
C ALA A 255 -2.02 -10.34 17.24
N SER A 256 -1.36 -10.81 18.30
CA SER A 256 -1.15 -10.04 19.53
C SER A 256 -0.26 -8.82 19.30
N ASN A 257 0.82 -8.96 18.53
CA ASN A 257 1.65 -7.83 18.08
C ASN A 257 0.82 -6.76 17.35
N LEU A 258 -0.02 -7.19 16.42
CA LEU A 258 -0.87 -6.31 15.63
C LEU A 258 -1.97 -5.66 16.48
N ILE A 259 -2.52 -6.37 17.45
CA ILE A 259 -3.54 -5.87 18.39
C ILE A 259 -2.92 -4.86 19.36
N HIS A 260 -1.69 -5.08 19.86
CA HIS A 260 -0.97 -4.09 20.67
C HIS A 260 -0.82 -2.78 19.91
N TRP A 261 -0.37 -2.84 18.66
CA TRP A 261 -0.27 -1.68 17.78
C TRP A 261 -1.64 -1.02 17.57
N TRP A 262 -2.66 -1.80 17.19
CA TRP A 262 -4.00 -1.28 16.89
C TRP A 262 -4.62 -0.58 18.11
N MET A 263 -4.52 -1.20 19.29
CA MET A 263 -5.05 -0.61 20.52
C MET A 263 -4.25 0.61 20.94
N TYR A 264 -2.92 0.60 20.80
CA TYR A 264 -2.08 1.77 21.13
C TYR A 264 -2.49 2.99 20.30
N HIS A 265 -2.65 2.83 18.99
CA HIS A 265 -3.02 3.93 18.10
C HIS A 265 -4.49 4.35 18.26
N ASN A 266 -5.37 3.45 18.69
CA ASN A 266 -6.77 3.76 18.99
C ASN A 266 -7.04 4.10 20.47
N ARG A 267 -6.04 4.19 21.34
CA ARG A 267 -6.20 4.30 22.80
C ARG A 267 -7.15 5.42 23.26
N GLU A 268 -7.16 6.57 22.60
CA GLU A 268 -8.05 7.67 22.96
C GLU A 268 -9.51 7.39 22.55
N TYR A 269 -9.75 6.76 21.40
CA TYR A 269 -11.07 6.27 21.03
C TYR A 269 -11.53 5.13 21.93
N ILE A 270 -10.62 4.22 22.32
CA ILE A 270 -10.93 3.13 23.25
C ILE A 270 -11.42 3.67 24.59
N LYS A 271 -10.82 4.75 25.12
CA LYS A 271 -11.33 5.40 26.34
C LYS A 271 -12.77 5.91 26.16
N MET A 272 -13.07 6.55 25.04
CA MET A 272 -14.42 7.05 24.74
C MET A 272 -15.43 5.91 24.55
N TYR A 273 -14.98 4.81 23.94
CA TYR A 273 -15.76 3.58 23.82
C TYR A 273 -16.12 3.02 25.19
N ASP A 274 -15.15 2.90 26.09
CA ASP A 274 -15.38 2.37 27.44
C ASP A 274 -16.33 3.26 28.25
N GLU A 275 -16.18 4.59 28.14
CA GLU A 275 -17.08 5.56 28.79
C GLU A 275 -18.53 5.42 28.31
N LYS A 276 -18.74 5.10 27.02
CA LYS A 276 -20.07 5.02 26.41
C LYS A 276 -20.72 3.64 26.54
N TYR A 277 -19.96 2.59 26.31
CA TYR A 277 -20.45 1.21 26.15
C TYR A 277 -20.11 0.31 27.34
N GLY A 278 -19.23 0.76 28.23
CA GLY A 278 -18.68 -0.05 29.31
C GLY A 278 -17.47 -0.86 28.87
N VAL A 279 -16.81 -1.48 29.86
CA VAL A 279 -15.67 -2.37 29.64
C VAL A 279 -16.16 -3.81 29.54
N ASP A 280 -15.62 -4.51 28.54
CA ASP A 280 -15.62 -5.97 28.41
C ASP A 280 -16.95 -6.67 28.12
N PRO A 281 -17.07 -7.35 26.96
CA PRO A 281 -18.24 -8.17 26.66
C PRO A 281 -18.26 -9.48 27.48
N TRP A 282 -17.12 -9.91 28.03
CA TRP A 282 -16.99 -11.18 28.73
C TRP A 282 -16.22 -11.07 30.06
N PRO A 283 -16.91 -11.00 31.22
CA PRO A 283 -16.26 -10.76 32.51
C PRO A 283 -15.21 -11.77 32.95
N LYS A 284 -15.21 -12.99 32.38
CA LYS A 284 -14.21 -14.02 32.69
C LYS A 284 -12.83 -13.64 32.15
N TYR A 285 -12.80 -12.96 31.01
CA TYR A 285 -11.60 -12.50 30.34
C TYR A 285 -11.80 -11.01 30.02
N PRO A 286 -11.47 -10.11 30.97
CA PRO A 286 -11.52 -8.68 30.70
C PRO A 286 -10.55 -8.31 29.57
N ARG A 287 -10.77 -7.17 28.91
CA ARG A 287 -9.93 -6.75 27.79
C ARG A 287 -8.50 -6.57 28.26
N PRO A 288 -7.54 -7.28 27.64
CA PRO A 288 -6.14 -7.16 28.00
C PRO A 288 -5.61 -5.76 27.69
N SER A 289 -4.59 -5.33 28.45
CA SER A 289 -3.92 -4.06 28.25
C SER A 289 -3.17 -4.02 26.92
N TYR A 290 -3.15 -2.84 26.29
CA TYR A 290 -2.30 -2.59 25.11
C TYR A 290 -0.84 -2.32 25.50
N VAL A 291 -0.56 -2.05 26.78
CA VAL A 291 0.80 -1.75 27.25
C VAL A 291 1.68 -2.96 26.99
N PHE A 292 2.83 -2.71 26.38
CA PHE A 292 3.83 -3.73 26.08
C PHE A 292 5.11 -3.44 26.86
N SER A 293 5.78 -4.50 27.28
CA SER A 293 6.92 -4.48 28.19
C SER A 293 7.94 -5.52 27.74
N ASP A 294 9.21 -5.25 27.97
CA ASP A 294 10.29 -6.23 27.83
C ASP A 294 10.42 -7.15 29.04
N LYS A 295 9.70 -6.86 30.13
CA LYS A 295 9.79 -7.59 31.41
C LYS A 295 8.58 -8.43 31.75
N GLU A 296 7.46 -8.14 31.11
CA GLU A 296 6.18 -8.79 31.37
C GLU A 296 5.69 -9.44 30.09
N ASP A 297 5.02 -10.59 30.21
CA ASP A 297 4.42 -11.27 29.06
C ASP A 297 3.21 -10.48 28.54
N SER A 298 2.90 -10.64 27.25
CA SER A 298 1.75 -9.98 26.62
C SER A 298 0.43 -10.52 27.16
N GLU A 299 -0.34 -9.68 27.85
CA GLU A 299 -1.72 -10.02 28.27
C GLU A 299 -2.62 -10.34 27.08
N VAL A 300 -2.37 -9.72 25.92
CA VAL A 300 -3.09 -10.00 24.67
C VAL A 300 -2.79 -11.43 24.20
N PHE A 301 -1.54 -11.86 24.25
CA PHE A 301 -1.19 -13.22 23.85
C PHE A 301 -1.66 -14.25 24.86
N ASP A 302 -1.60 -13.94 26.15
CA ASP A 302 -2.16 -14.78 27.22
C ASP A 302 -3.67 -14.99 27.03
N PHE A 303 -4.43 -13.96 26.64
CA PHE A 303 -5.83 -14.13 26.27
C PHE A 303 -6.02 -15.20 25.19
N PHE A 304 -5.21 -15.22 24.13
CA PHE A 304 -5.28 -16.28 23.12
C PHE A 304 -4.85 -17.64 23.65
N ARG A 305 -3.78 -17.72 24.46
CA ARG A 305 -3.32 -18.98 25.07
C ARG A 305 -4.38 -19.61 25.98
N GLU A 306 -5.16 -18.77 26.68
CA GLU A 306 -6.20 -19.22 27.60
C GLU A 306 -7.54 -19.55 26.91
N THR A 307 -7.80 -18.97 25.73
CA THR A 307 -9.09 -19.12 25.02
C THR A 307 -9.02 -19.99 23.76
N CYS A 308 -7.83 -20.20 23.20
CA CYS A 308 -7.62 -20.98 21.98
C CYS A 308 -6.84 -22.26 22.24
N ARG A 309 -6.94 -23.21 21.30
CA ARG A 309 -6.15 -24.45 21.33
C ARG A 309 -4.76 -24.18 20.77
N ASN A 310 -3.77 -24.93 21.25
CA ASN A 310 -2.41 -24.96 20.69
C ASN A 310 -2.37 -25.69 19.34
N VAL A 311 -2.96 -25.08 18.31
CA VAL A 311 -3.04 -25.54 16.93
C VAL A 311 -2.84 -24.36 15.97
N GLY A 312 -2.52 -24.66 14.72
CA GLY A 312 -2.38 -23.65 13.67
C GLY A 312 -3.68 -22.86 13.45
N GLY A 313 -3.52 -21.61 13.04
CA GLY A 313 -4.56 -20.62 12.81
C GLY A 313 -4.05 -19.50 11.90
N SER A 314 -4.72 -18.36 11.87
CA SER A 314 -4.28 -17.21 11.07
C SER A 314 -4.40 -15.90 11.84
N ALA A 315 -3.40 -15.02 11.68
CA ALA A 315 -3.30 -13.78 12.44
C ALA A 315 -4.50 -12.84 12.17
N HIS A 316 -4.94 -12.69 10.91
CA HIS A 316 -6.09 -11.84 10.58
C HIS A 316 -7.37 -12.30 11.28
N TYR A 317 -7.64 -13.61 11.35
CA TYR A 317 -8.77 -14.13 12.14
C TYR A 317 -8.62 -13.82 13.62
N GLY A 318 -7.41 -13.89 14.18
CA GLY A 318 -7.14 -13.49 15.55
C GLY A 318 -7.50 -12.03 15.83
N VAL A 319 -7.07 -11.12 14.94
CA VAL A 319 -7.37 -9.69 15.03
C VAL A 319 -8.87 -9.42 14.92
N ASN A 320 -9.53 -9.96 13.87
CA ASN A 320 -10.96 -9.74 13.63
C ASN A 320 -11.82 -10.33 14.75
N TRP A 321 -11.44 -11.50 15.27
CA TRP A 321 -12.14 -12.10 16.40
C TRP A 321 -12.00 -11.26 17.67
N PHE A 322 -10.79 -10.77 17.97
CA PHE A 322 -10.55 -9.91 19.13
C PHE A 322 -11.38 -8.62 19.08
N ILE A 323 -11.46 -7.98 17.91
CA ILE A 323 -12.09 -6.68 17.73
C ILE A 323 -13.61 -6.80 17.52
N ALA A 324 -14.03 -7.51 16.47
CA ALA A 324 -15.41 -7.58 16.01
C ALA A 324 -16.14 -8.87 16.43
N GLY A 325 -15.42 -9.87 16.95
CA GLY A 325 -16.00 -11.16 17.32
C GLY A 325 -16.20 -12.10 16.13
N THR A 326 -15.64 -11.78 14.96
CA THR A 326 -15.74 -12.61 13.75
C THR A 326 -15.17 -14.01 14.01
N SER A 327 -15.93 -15.04 13.66
CA SER A 327 -15.52 -16.44 13.83
C SER A 327 -14.32 -16.78 12.93
N GLY A 328 -13.42 -17.66 13.40
CA GLY A 328 -12.28 -18.12 12.60
C GLY A 328 -11.08 -18.60 13.42
N VAL A 329 -11.00 -18.22 14.69
CA VAL A 329 -9.97 -18.70 15.61
C VAL A 329 -10.24 -20.14 16.07
N PRO A 330 -9.23 -20.94 16.41
CA PRO A 330 -9.40 -22.28 16.95
C PRO A 330 -9.71 -22.25 18.46
N ALA A 331 -10.86 -21.69 18.86
CA ALA A 331 -11.25 -21.61 20.28
C ALA A 331 -11.24 -22.98 20.97
N ASN A 332 -10.94 -23.00 22.27
CA ASN A 332 -10.77 -24.23 23.06
C ASN A 332 -12.06 -24.81 23.63
N SER A 333 -13.17 -24.08 23.58
CA SER A 333 -14.47 -24.55 24.01
C SER A 333 -15.60 -23.81 23.30
N GLN A 334 -16.77 -24.46 23.22
CA GLN A 334 -17.97 -23.80 22.70
C GLN A 334 -18.36 -22.57 23.53
N GLY A 335 -18.11 -22.62 24.85
CA GLY A 335 -18.35 -21.49 25.74
C GLY A 335 -17.57 -20.24 25.37
N VAL A 336 -16.38 -20.36 24.76
CA VAL A 336 -15.65 -19.18 24.25
C VAL A 336 -16.44 -18.49 23.14
N TYR A 337 -16.94 -19.25 22.14
CA TYR A 337 -17.78 -18.67 21.08
C TYR A 337 -19.11 -18.13 21.58
N ASP A 338 -19.73 -18.82 22.53
CA ASP A 338 -21.05 -18.43 23.02
C ASP A 338 -21.02 -17.16 23.88
N ASN A 339 -19.87 -16.84 24.50
CA ASN A 339 -19.74 -15.74 25.46
C ASN A 339 -18.88 -14.57 24.95
N PHE A 340 -17.97 -14.79 23.99
CA PHE A 340 -17.11 -13.73 23.48
C PHE A 340 -17.54 -13.25 22.09
N GLY A 341 -18.05 -12.03 22.04
CA GLY A 341 -18.49 -11.38 20.80
C GLY A 341 -17.56 -10.28 20.31
N GLY A 342 -16.28 -10.26 20.69
CA GLY A 342 -15.33 -9.20 20.34
C GLY A 342 -15.41 -7.98 21.27
N TYR A 343 -14.26 -7.43 21.64
CA TYR A 343 -14.16 -6.33 22.61
C TYR A 343 -14.75 -5.00 22.12
N PHE A 344 -14.84 -4.81 20.80
CA PHE A 344 -15.27 -3.56 20.17
C PHE A 344 -16.50 -3.74 19.27
N SER A 345 -17.22 -4.86 19.40
CA SER A 345 -18.35 -5.21 18.51
C SER A 345 -19.58 -4.33 18.64
N LYS A 346 -19.62 -3.38 19.58
CA LYS A 346 -20.66 -2.33 19.57
C LYS A 346 -20.51 -1.37 18.39
N LEU A 347 -19.30 -1.22 17.84
CA LEU A 347 -19.02 -0.37 16.69
C LEU A 347 -18.47 -1.15 15.48
N PHE A 348 -17.70 -2.20 15.73
CA PHE A 348 -17.08 -3.01 14.69
C PHE A 348 -17.93 -4.25 14.39
N ASP A 349 -18.72 -4.16 13.32
CA ASP A 349 -19.54 -5.26 12.77
C ASP A 349 -18.92 -5.92 11.53
N HIS A 350 -17.70 -5.51 11.18
CA HIS A 350 -16.91 -6.00 10.05
C HIS A 350 -15.44 -6.17 10.44
N ASP A 351 -14.73 -6.89 9.58
CA ASP A 351 -13.33 -7.21 9.73
C ASP A 351 -12.45 -5.98 9.44
N VAL A 352 -11.43 -5.77 10.26
CA VAL A 352 -10.40 -4.73 10.06
C VAL A 352 -9.09 -5.32 9.52
N ALA A 353 -8.95 -6.65 9.56
CA ALA A 353 -7.79 -7.37 9.07
C ALA A 353 -8.14 -8.19 7.82
N THR A 354 -7.35 -7.99 6.76
CA THR A 354 -7.51 -8.66 5.46
C THR A 354 -6.32 -9.57 5.19
N ASN A 355 -6.56 -10.75 4.62
CA ASN A 355 -5.50 -11.69 4.24
C ASN A 355 -5.36 -11.80 2.71
N TYR A 356 -4.19 -11.43 2.21
CA TYR A 356 -3.80 -11.54 0.81
C TYR A 356 -2.91 -12.75 0.61
N LYS A 357 -3.25 -13.61 -0.36
CA LYS A 357 -2.50 -14.83 -0.71
C LYS A 357 -2.02 -14.78 -2.16
N SER A 358 -1.28 -15.80 -2.57
CA SER A 358 -0.79 -15.95 -3.95
C SER A 358 0.08 -14.77 -4.36
N LEU A 359 1.06 -14.46 -3.50
CA LEU A 359 1.93 -13.32 -3.67
C LEU A 359 2.90 -13.52 -4.84
N ARG A 360 3.06 -12.44 -5.59
CA ARG A 360 3.99 -12.22 -6.70
C ARG A 360 4.66 -10.88 -6.45
N LYS A 361 5.70 -10.57 -7.23
CA LYS A 361 6.43 -9.31 -7.11
C LYS A 361 5.46 -8.12 -7.04
N ASP A 362 4.55 -8.08 -7.99
CA ASP A 362 3.60 -6.99 -8.25
C ASP A 362 2.68 -6.71 -7.05
N ASN A 363 1.86 -7.69 -6.67
CA ASN A 363 0.88 -7.50 -5.60
C ASN A 363 1.55 -7.39 -4.22
N PHE A 364 2.67 -8.08 -3.98
CA PHE A 364 3.42 -7.92 -2.73
C PHE A 364 3.88 -6.48 -2.54
N ASN A 365 4.47 -5.90 -3.58
CA ASN A 365 4.94 -4.51 -3.53
C ASN A 365 3.80 -3.52 -3.34
N ARG A 366 2.71 -3.71 -4.08
CA ARG A 366 1.55 -2.84 -3.94
C ARG A 366 0.96 -2.90 -2.55
N ILE A 367 0.72 -4.09 -2.00
CA ILE A 367 0.11 -4.24 -0.67
C ILE A 367 1.00 -3.61 0.41
N VAL A 368 2.33 -3.81 0.32
CA VAL A 368 3.26 -3.22 1.27
C VAL A 368 3.26 -1.68 1.19
N LYS A 369 3.24 -1.11 -0.02
CA LYS A 369 3.17 0.35 -0.21
C LYS A 369 1.84 0.92 0.28
N ASP A 370 0.73 0.31 -0.13
CA ASP A 370 -0.63 0.71 0.26
C ASP A 370 -0.77 0.71 1.77
N ALA A 371 -0.20 -0.28 2.46
CA ALA A 371 -0.20 -0.31 3.92
C ALA A 371 0.56 0.86 4.55
N PHE A 372 1.73 1.25 4.01
CA PHE A 372 2.47 2.41 4.52
C PHE A 372 1.83 3.75 4.18
N GLU A 373 1.17 3.87 3.03
CA GLU A 373 0.48 5.10 2.61
C GLU A 373 -0.81 5.35 3.40
N HIS A 374 -1.44 4.28 3.90
CA HIS A 374 -2.72 4.32 4.60
C HIS A 374 -2.63 3.92 6.08
N ASP A 375 -1.44 4.06 6.69
CA ASP A 375 -1.21 3.82 8.11
C ASP A 375 -1.67 2.43 8.62
N ARG A 376 -1.51 1.39 7.79
CA ARG A 376 -1.90 0.00 8.12
C ARG A 376 -0.69 -0.81 8.60
N ALA A 377 -0.95 -1.78 9.48
CA ALA A 377 0.07 -2.73 9.95
C ALA A 377 0.07 -4.02 9.10
N LEU A 378 1.19 -4.73 9.09
CA LEU A 378 1.44 -5.89 8.23
C LEU A 378 1.88 -7.12 9.03
N GLY A 379 1.00 -8.11 9.16
CA GLY A 379 1.40 -9.50 9.43
C GLY A 379 1.83 -10.21 8.14
N PHE A 380 2.56 -11.31 8.23
CA PHE A 380 2.87 -12.15 7.08
C PHE A 380 3.03 -13.61 7.46
N ASP A 381 2.74 -14.50 6.51
CA ASP A 381 2.89 -15.93 6.68
C ASP A 381 3.96 -16.44 5.71
N ILE A 382 4.90 -17.23 6.20
CA ILE A 382 5.85 -17.98 5.39
C ILE A 382 5.46 -19.45 5.33
N GLY A 383 5.90 -20.14 4.27
CA GLY A 383 5.85 -21.59 4.19
C GLY A 383 7.18 -22.18 3.77
N ASP A 384 7.57 -23.25 4.45
CA ASP A 384 8.74 -24.05 4.07
C ASP A 384 8.32 -25.08 3.01
N PRO A 385 9.09 -25.25 1.91
CA PRO A 385 8.78 -26.22 0.86
C PRO A 385 8.74 -27.68 1.37
N TYR A 386 9.37 -27.98 2.50
CA TYR A 386 9.40 -29.29 3.13
C TYR A 386 8.30 -29.49 4.18
N GLY A 387 7.42 -28.49 4.33
CA GLY A 387 6.25 -28.51 5.22
C GLY A 387 6.42 -27.62 6.44
N GLY A 388 5.32 -26.99 6.84
CA GLY A 388 5.28 -26.02 7.94
C GLY A 388 4.91 -24.63 7.44
N ALA A 389 4.15 -23.91 8.27
CA ALA A 389 3.79 -22.52 8.06
C ALA A 389 4.13 -21.75 9.33
N HIS A 390 4.53 -20.49 9.17
CA HIS A 390 4.89 -19.63 10.29
C HIS A 390 4.37 -18.23 10.06
N ALA A 391 3.70 -17.67 11.05
CA ALA A 391 3.14 -16.32 11.00
C ALA A 391 4.02 -15.38 11.85
N MET A 392 4.26 -14.19 11.33
CA MET A 392 5.14 -13.15 11.89
C MET A 392 4.60 -11.75 11.53
N VAL A 393 5.31 -10.68 11.93
CA VAL A 393 4.89 -9.29 11.68
C VAL A 393 6.02 -8.48 11.05
N ILE A 394 5.70 -7.73 10.00
CA ILE A 394 6.56 -6.75 9.32
C ILE A 394 6.30 -5.38 9.95
N TRP A 395 7.35 -4.73 10.43
CA TRP A 395 7.32 -3.38 10.98
C TRP A 395 7.92 -2.32 10.04
N GLY A 396 8.62 -2.74 9.00
CA GLY A 396 9.11 -1.84 7.95
C GLY A 396 9.66 -2.58 6.74
N ALA A 397 9.96 -1.84 5.68
CA ALA A 397 10.57 -2.37 4.47
C ALA A 397 11.55 -1.38 3.83
N GLU A 398 12.57 -1.92 3.17
CA GLU A 398 13.48 -1.21 2.29
C GLU A 398 13.05 -1.41 0.85
N PHE A 399 13.30 -0.40 0.01
CA PHE A 399 12.96 -0.43 -1.40
C PHE A 399 14.21 -0.21 -2.28
N ASP A 400 14.42 -1.04 -3.30
CA ASP A 400 15.54 -0.96 -4.23
C ASP A 400 15.54 0.35 -5.06
N ASP A 401 16.49 0.48 -5.99
CA ASP A 401 16.63 1.65 -6.86
C ASP A 401 15.47 1.82 -7.86
N THR A 402 14.64 0.80 -8.02
CA THR A 402 13.40 0.83 -8.81
C THR A 402 12.15 0.93 -7.95
N GLY A 403 12.27 0.99 -6.63
CA GLY A 403 11.13 1.12 -5.72
C GLY A 403 10.38 -0.19 -5.46
N TYR A 404 11.04 -1.35 -5.60
CA TYR A 404 10.50 -2.61 -5.09
C TYR A 404 11.10 -2.97 -3.74
N VAL A 405 10.31 -3.60 -2.87
CA VAL A 405 10.75 -4.11 -1.57
C VAL A 405 11.96 -5.03 -1.76
N SER A 406 13.10 -4.61 -1.23
CA SER A 406 14.38 -5.32 -1.28
C SER A 406 14.69 -6.03 0.04
N ALA A 407 14.15 -5.54 1.14
CA ALA A 407 14.27 -6.16 2.46
C ALA A 407 13.06 -5.80 3.32
N ILE A 408 12.79 -6.62 4.33
CA ILE A 408 11.79 -6.37 5.37
C ILE A 408 12.44 -6.36 6.75
N TYR A 409 11.82 -5.62 7.65
CA TYR A 409 12.13 -5.61 9.08
C TYR A 409 10.97 -6.27 9.82
N TYR A 410 11.23 -7.40 10.45
CA TYR A 410 10.18 -8.24 11.00
C TYR A 410 10.56 -8.81 12.36
N VAL A 411 9.58 -9.27 13.11
CA VAL A 411 9.78 -9.98 14.39
C VAL A 411 9.37 -11.45 14.26
N ASP A 412 10.08 -12.33 14.95
CA ASP A 412 9.85 -13.78 14.92
C ASP A 412 9.53 -14.30 16.31
N ASN A 413 8.27 -14.65 16.55
CA ASN A 413 7.80 -15.16 17.85
C ASN A 413 8.42 -16.49 18.31
N ASN A 414 9.30 -17.11 17.53
CA ASN A 414 10.10 -18.26 17.95
C ASN A 414 11.54 -17.89 18.39
N ASP A 415 11.98 -16.64 18.25
CA ASP A 415 13.39 -16.24 18.39
C ASP A 415 13.84 -15.97 19.83
N HIS A 416 12.93 -16.03 20.79
CA HIS A 416 13.20 -15.88 22.23
C HIS A 416 14.49 -16.59 22.66
N PHE A 417 14.68 -17.84 22.20
CA PHE A 417 15.76 -18.73 22.62
C PHE A 417 16.90 -18.86 21.59
N ASP A 418 16.92 -18.04 20.54
CA ASP A 418 17.96 -18.08 19.51
C ASP A 418 19.34 -17.63 20.03
N PHE A 419 19.37 -17.03 21.22
CA PHE A 419 20.57 -16.46 21.83
C PHE A 419 20.75 -16.88 23.28
N GLU A 420 22.00 -17.10 23.68
CA GLU A 420 22.37 -17.42 25.05
C GLU A 420 22.94 -16.18 25.74
N ILE A 421 22.35 -15.75 26.86
CA ILE A 421 22.90 -14.71 27.72
C ILE A 421 23.48 -15.37 28.97
N ILE A 422 24.81 -15.39 29.09
CA ILE A 422 25.52 -16.02 30.21
C ILE A 422 25.45 -15.10 31.44
N GLY A 423 25.12 -15.68 32.61
CA GLY A 423 25.29 -15.02 33.90
C GLY A 423 24.25 -13.96 34.28
N ILE A 424 23.16 -13.82 33.51
CA ILE A 424 22.03 -12.94 33.84
C ILE A 424 20.85 -13.79 34.36
N GLU A 425 20.38 -13.49 35.57
CA GLU A 425 19.18 -14.09 36.16
C GLU A 425 17.88 -13.55 35.52
N ASP A 426 17.91 -12.36 34.90
CA ASP A 426 16.77 -11.71 34.25
C ASP A 426 16.93 -11.61 32.72
N GLN A 427 16.81 -12.77 32.05
CA GLN A 427 16.90 -12.89 30.58
C GLN A 427 15.71 -12.25 29.83
N THR A 428 14.69 -11.75 30.54
CA THR A 428 13.42 -11.27 29.96
C THR A 428 13.61 -10.00 29.12
N SER A 429 14.44 -9.06 29.60
CA SER A 429 14.61 -7.72 28.98
C SER A 429 15.30 -7.66 27.61
N GLN A 430 15.77 -8.78 27.05
CA GLN A 430 16.58 -8.80 25.82
C GLN A 430 16.16 -9.83 24.78
N ARG A 431 14.94 -10.37 24.87
CA ARG A 431 14.42 -11.36 23.91
C ARG A 431 13.78 -10.75 22.66
N HIS A 432 13.26 -9.53 22.75
CA HIS A 432 12.50 -8.88 21.67
C HIS A 432 13.40 -8.22 20.62
N ARG A 433 13.35 -8.70 19.38
CA ARG A 433 14.30 -8.31 18.33
C ARG A 433 13.63 -8.09 17.00
N LEU A 434 13.87 -6.90 16.45
CA LEU A 434 13.57 -6.62 15.06
C LEU A 434 14.68 -7.19 14.18
N ILE A 435 14.32 -8.01 13.21
CA ILE A 435 15.21 -8.73 12.30
C ILE A 435 15.12 -8.12 10.91
N ARG A 436 16.26 -7.80 10.31
CA ARG A 436 16.31 -7.44 8.88
C ARG A 436 16.50 -8.68 8.02
N ARG A 437 15.73 -8.77 6.93
CA ARG A 437 15.88 -9.84 5.94
C ARG A 437 15.59 -9.38 4.53
N GLU A 438 16.51 -9.67 3.62
CA GLU A 438 16.33 -9.44 2.18
C GLU A 438 15.12 -10.21 1.62
N ILE A 439 14.50 -9.64 0.59
CA ILE A 439 13.43 -10.25 -0.20
C ILE A 439 13.95 -10.56 -1.60
N THR A 440 13.70 -11.79 -2.07
CA THR A 440 14.04 -12.21 -3.43
C THR A 440 12.78 -12.55 -4.21
N TYR A 441 12.67 -12.01 -5.43
CA TYR A 441 11.59 -12.33 -6.35
C TYR A 441 12.00 -13.44 -7.31
N ARG A 442 11.10 -14.40 -7.53
CA ARG A 442 11.21 -15.42 -8.58
C ARG A 442 9.86 -15.51 -9.30
N ASP A 443 9.83 -16.08 -10.49
CA ASP A 443 8.58 -16.29 -11.25
C ASP A 443 7.51 -17.03 -10.42
N SER A 444 7.96 -17.89 -9.52
CA SER A 444 7.12 -18.69 -8.62
C SER A 444 6.59 -17.95 -7.38
N GLY A 445 7.13 -16.78 -7.02
CA GLY A 445 6.67 -16.01 -5.86
C GLY A 445 7.73 -15.14 -5.19
N VAL A 446 7.46 -14.76 -3.95
CA VAL A 446 8.29 -13.91 -3.10
C VAL A 446 8.99 -14.77 -2.04
N TYR A 447 10.28 -14.59 -1.83
CA TYR A 447 11.12 -15.47 -1.02
C TYR A 447 11.91 -14.71 0.05
N MET A 448 12.09 -15.36 1.21
CA MET A 448 12.89 -14.84 2.32
C MET A 448 14.40 -15.05 2.05
N GLY A 449 15.08 -13.99 1.63
CA GLY A 449 16.45 -14.00 1.15
C GLY A 449 16.63 -14.98 -0.01
N THR A 450 17.81 -15.61 -0.09
CA THR A 450 18.12 -16.62 -1.13
C THR A 450 17.57 -18.02 -0.85
N SER A 451 16.78 -18.20 0.22
CA SER A 451 16.26 -19.51 0.64
C SER A 451 15.13 -20.05 -0.25
N GLN A 452 14.55 -21.20 0.11
CA GLN A 452 13.33 -21.73 -0.52
C GLN A 452 12.05 -21.37 0.25
N VAL A 453 12.17 -20.63 1.35
CA VAL A 453 11.05 -20.20 2.18
C VAL A 453 10.27 -19.11 1.44
N VAL A 454 9.00 -19.37 1.18
CA VAL A 454 8.10 -18.49 0.42
C VAL A 454 7.31 -17.62 1.38
N VAL A 455 7.18 -16.33 1.05
CA VAL A 455 6.17 -15.45 1.67
C VAL A 455 4.83 -15.76 1.00
N ASN A 456 3.97 -16.46 1.73
CA ASN A 456 2.72 -17.00 1.21
C ASN A 456 1.55 -16.04 1.33
N ALA A 457 1.55 -15.22 2.38
CA ALA A 457 0.47 -14.29 2.65
C ALA A 457 0.94 -13.02 3.35
N LEU A 458 0.19 -11.93 3.12
CA LEU A 458 0.24 -10.70 3.90
C LEU A 458 -1.10 -10.55 4.62
N ASN A 459 -1.04 -10.18 5.89
CA ASN A 459 -2.20 -9.85 6.72
C ASN A 459 -2.15 -8.35 6.96
N GLU A 460 -3.02 -7.58 6.34
CA GLU A 460 -3.08 -6.12 6.49
C GLU A 460 -4.13 -5.74 7.52
N ILE A 461 -3.81 -4.81 8.43
CA ILE A 461 -4.69 -4.41 9.54
C ILE A 461 -4.93 -2.90 9.47
N ASP A 462 -6.18 -2.52 9.26
CA ASP A 462 -6.63 -1.12 9.29
C ASP A 462 -6.92 -0.64 10.71
N LEU A 463 -6.66 0.63 11.00
CA LEU A 463 -6.96 1.24 12.30
C LEU A 463 -8.47 1.40 12.55
N GLY A 464 -9.31 1.31 11.52
CA GLY A 464 -10.75 1.48 11.61
C GLY A 464 -11.16 2.89 12.01
N ARG A 465 -10.36 3.89 11.62
CA ARG A 465 -10.55 5.29 12.05
C ARG A 465 -11.91 5.83 11.60
N ASP A 466 -12.37 5.46 10.41
CA ASP A 466 -13.69 5.85 9.91
C ASP A 466 -14.83 5.38 10.82
N VAL A 467 -14.73 4.16 11.37
CA VAL A 467 -15.69 3.59 12.32
C VAL A 467 -15.69 4.40 13.61
N TRP A 468 -14.51 4.69 14.15
CA TRP A 468 -14.35 5.49 15.36
C TRP A 468 -14.85 6.93 15.18
N GLU A 469 -14.46 7.57 14.09
CA GLU A 469 -14.76 8.98 13.79
C GLU A 469 -16.24 9.22 13.51
N ARG A 470 -16.93 8.25 12.90
CA ARG A 470 -18.38 8.30 12.71
C ARG A 470 -19.13 8.37 14.05
N GLU A 471 -18.59 7.74 15.08
CA GLU A 471 -19.21 7.66 16.40
C GLU A 471 -18.78 8.78 17.35
N PHE A 472 -17.49 9.09 17.41
CA PHE A 472 -16.90 10.01 18.39
C PHE A 472 -16.40 11.33 17.79
N GLY A 473 -16.46 11.46 16.45
CA GLY A 473 -15.85 12.58 15.73
C GLY A 473 -14.34 12.41 15.57
N LYS A 474 -13.76 13.20 14.65
CA LYS A 474 -12.30 13.25 14.45
C LYS A 474 -11.61 13.79 15.69
N LEU A 475 -10.68 13.01 16.24
CA LEU A 475 -9.67 13.54 17.14
C LEU A 475 -8.76 14.44 16.31
N LEU A 476 -8.85 15.76 16.54
CA LEU A 476 -7.86 16.69 15.99
C LEU A 476 -6.51 16.33 16.60
N ASP A 477 -5.51 16.08 15.75
CA ASP A 477 -4.15 15.76 16.16
C ASP A 477 -3.70 16.76 17.24
N LYS A 478 -3.56 16.27 18.47
CA LYS A 478 -2.63 16.90 19.40
C LYS A 478 -1.26 16.46 18.91
N ILE A 479 -0.69 17.31 18.04
CA ILE A 479 0.68 17.33 17.54
C ILE A 479 1.65 16.78 18.58
#